data_AF-A0A8T5H255-F1
#
_entry.id   AF-A0A8T5H255-F1
#
_cell.length_a   1.000
_cell.length_b   1.000
_cell.length_c   1.000
_cell.angle_alpha   90.00
_cell.angle_beta   90.00
_cell.angle_gamma   90.00
#
_symmetry.space_group_name_H-M   'P 1'
#
loop_
_entity.id
_entity.type
_entity.pdbx_description
1 polymer ?
#
loop_
_entity_poly.entity_id
_entity_poly.type
_entity_poly.pdbx_seq_one_letter_code
_entity_poly.pdbx_strand_id
1 'polypeptide(L)'
;MGGARGVLCHLTSLPKSNIQNIKNFISLLSKNNINSWQMLPITPPDQHGSPYSSPSAFAGWNELVKGEKLNDIQNEEYWLDDWALFRTIKSYHEDLPWTQWPPELRDRDPSALGEWRDKAEYDYEKNIQQSFNSGWIEIHEYAKENNVSLIGDLPIFIAHDSADVWAHRELFQLDDT
;
A
#
# COMPACT_ATOMS: atom_id res chain seq x y z
N MET A 1 25.03 -27.87 5.61
CA MET A 1 23.90 -26.98 5.29
C MET A 1 23.78 -25.99 6.43
N GLY A 2 24.09 -24.70 6.20
CA GLY A 2 23.84 -23.67 7.20
C GLY A 2 22.35 -23.36 7.23
N GLY A 3 21.70 -23.46 8.40
CA GLY A 3 20.27 -23.18 8.54
C GLY A 3 19.94 -21.73 8.19
N ALA A 4 18.80 -21.51 7.52
CA ALA A 4 18.29 -20.18 7.26
C ALA A 4 18.05 -19.43 8.58
N ARG A 5 18.46 -18.17 8.64
CA ARG A 5 18.25 -17.30 9.80
C ARG A 5 17.47 -16.10 9.33
N GLY A 6 16.38 -15.81 10.03
CA GLY A 6 15.49 -14.70 9.70
C GLY A 6 15.24 -13.79 10.88
N VAL A 7 14.86 -12.55 10.59
CA VAL A 7 14.32 -11.59 11.56
C VAL A 7 12.94 -11.13 11.08
N LEU A 8 11.98 -11.11 12.00
CA LEU A 8 10.71 -10.41 11.82
C LEU A 8 10.84 -9.02 12.44
N CYS A 9 10.76 -7.97 11.62
CA CYS A 9 10.81 -6.58 12.07
C CYS A 9 10.11 -5.73 11.02
N HIS A 10 9.04 -5.03 11.38
CA HIS A 10 8.37 -4.16 10.39
C HIS A 10 9.15 -2.87 10.18
N LEU A 11 8.99 -2.23 9.01
CA LEU A 11 9.71 -1.00 8.64
C LEU A 11 9.45 0.15 9.63
N THR A 12 8.23 0.22 10.17
CA THR A 12 7.86 1.21 11.21
C THR A 12 8.61 1.06 12.53
N SER A 13 9.21 -0.12 12.77
CA SER A 13 10.00 -0.38 13.99
C SER A 13 11.46 0.07 13.86
N LEU A 14 11.88 0.51 12.67
CA LEU A 14 13.20 1.10 12.48
C LEU A 14 13.25 2.50 13.10
N PRO A 15 14.44 2.99 13.54
CA PRO A 15 14.56 4.29 14.19
C PRO A 15 13.99 5.47 13.38
N LYS A 16 14.07 5.38 12.05
CA LYS A 16 13.43 6.29 11.09
C LYS A 16 13.06 5.53 9.82
N SER A 17 11.84 5.76 9.31
CA SER A 17 11.38 5.23 8.02
C SER A 17 12.00 6.03 6.87
N ASN A 18 13.25 5.73 6.52
CA ASN A 18 13.89 6.24 5.32
C ASN A 18 14.84 5.20 4.72
N ILE A 19 15.13 5.36 3.43
CA ILE A 19 15.93 4.43 2.65
C ILE A 19 17.27 4.13 3.31
N GLN A 20 17.97 5.14 3.84
CA GLN A 20 19.27 4.93 4.46
C GLN A 20 19.20 4.04 5.70
N ASN A 21 18.19 4.20 6.55
CA ASN A 21 18.04 3.35 7.75
C ASN A 21 17.66 1.91 7.39
N ILE A 22 16.83 1.73 6.36
CA ILE A 22 16.47 0.40 5.84
C ILE A 22 17.71 -0.30 5.27
N LYS A 23 18.53 0.41 4.47
CA LYS A 23 19.82 -0.08 3.96
C LYS A 23 20.80 -0.44 5.09
N ASN A 24 20.85 0.38 6.14
CA ASN A 24 21.68 0.10 7.31
C ASN A 24 21.21 -1.19 8.02
N PHE A 25 19.90 -1.41 8.11
CA PHE A 25 19.35 -2.63 8.69
C PHE A 25 19.68 -3.86 7.83
N ILE A 26 19.51 -3.79 6.52
CA ILE A 26 19.92 -4.85 5.58
C ILE A 26 21.42 -5.18 5.72
N SER A 27 22.28 -4.15 5.78
CA SER A 27 23.72 -4.33 6.03
C SER A 27 24.00 -5.04 7.35
N LEU A 28 23.25 -4.69 8.41
CA LEU A 28 23.35 -5.33 9.72
C LEU A 28 22.97 -6.81 9.65
N LEU A 29 21.87 -7.15 8.97
CA LEU A 29 21.45 -8.54 8.80
C LEU A 29 22.51 -9.35 8.05
N SER A 30 22.97 -8.83 6.91
CA SER A 30 24.01 -9.46 6.08
C SER A 30 25.29 -9.71 6.86
N LYS A 31 25.80 -8.71 7.61
CA LYS A 31 26.98 -8.82 8.46
C LYS A 31 26.87 -9.91 9.54
N ASN A 32 25.65 -10.22 9.98
CA ASN A 32 25.37 -11.24 10.99
C ASN A 32 24.95 -12.60 10.40
N ASN A 33 25.09 -12.78 9.08
CA ASN A 33 24.67 -13.99 8.35
C ASN A 33 23.17 -14.30 8.55
N ILE A 34 22.34 -13.25 8.63
CA ILE A 34 20.88 -13.33 8.58
C ILE A 34 20.47 -13.02 7.14
N ASN A 35 19.80 -13.97 6.49
CA ASN A 35 19.53 -13.92 5.05
C ASN A 35 18.04 -13.83 4.73
N SER A 36 17.19 -13.63 5.74
CA SER A 36 15.75 -13.43 5.58
C SER A 36 15.26 -12.30 6.47
N TRP A 37 14.50 -11.37 5.91
CA TRP A 37 13.85 -10.30 6.64
C TRP A 37 12.36 -10.33 6.34
N GLN A 38 11.56 -10.70 7.34
CA GLN A 38 10.11 -10.71 7.25
C GLN A 38 9.52 -9.41 7.78
N MET A 39 8.50 -8.92 7.11
CA MET A 39 7.74 -7.72 7.46
C MET A 39 6.24 -8.02 7.42
N LEU A 40 5.47 -7.20 8.15
CA LEU A 40 4.01 -7.12 8.02
C LEU A 40 3.63 -6.44 6.68
N PRO A 41 2.33 -6.38 6.31
CA PRO A 41 1.90 -5.68 5.10
C PRO A 41 2.43 -4.25 5.03
N ILE A 42 2.76 -3.82 3.81
CA ILE A 42 3.34 -2.49 3.50
C ILE A 42 2.31 -1.52 2.94
N THR A 43 1.04 -1.91 2.98
CA THR A 43 -0.09 -1.08 2.57
C THR A 43 -0.44 -0.07 3.66
N PRO A 44 -1.17 1.02 3.35
CA PRO A 44 -1.60 2.00 4.35
C PRO A 44 -2.37 1.30 5.47
N PRO A 45 -2.08 1.58 6.75
CA PRO A 45 -2.84 0.97 7.84
C PRO A 45 -4.24 1.58 7.96
N ASP A 46 -5.11 0.94 8.76
CA ASP A 46 -6.34 1.59 9.22
C ASP A 46 -6.05 2.78 10.16
N GLN A 47 -7.12 3.45 10.58
CA GLN A 47 -7.09 4.54 11.58
C GLN A 47 -6.52 4.14 12.95
N HIS A 48 -6.41 2.84 13.24
CA HIS A 48 -5.84 2.31 14.48
C HIS A 48 -4.38 1.86 14.32
N GLY A 49 -3.82 1.99 13.12
CA GLY A 49 -2.44 1.61 12.80
C GLY A 49 -2.27 0.13 12.44
N SER A 50 -3.35 -0.62 12.18
CA SER A 50 -3.29 -2.02 11.78
C SER A 50 -2.93 -2.16 10.30
N PRO A 51 -1.79 -2.82 9.95
CA PRO A 51 -1.44 -3.09 8.56
C PRO A 51 -2.30 -4.20 7.94
N TYR A 52 -3.09 -4.92 8.75
CA TYR A 52 -3.97 -6.01 8.28
C TYR A 52 -5.39 -5.53 7.95
N SER A 53 -5.69 -4.25 8.14
CA SER A 53 -7.00 -3.66 7.85
C SER A 53 -6.88 -2.46 6.89
N SER A 54 -6.10 -2.65 5.83
CA SER A 54 -5.79 -1.57 4.89
C SER A 54 -6.99 -1.15 4.04
N PRO A 55 -7.14 0.16 3.72
CA PRO A 55 -8.13 0.63 2.74
C PRO A 55 -7.75 0.31 1.29
N SER A 56 -6.61 -0.34 1.04
CA SER A 56 -6.25 -0.88 -0.28
C SER A 56 -5.39 -2.14 -0.17
N ALA A 57 -5.66 -3.14 -1.00
CA ALA A 57 -4.82 -4.33 -1.14
C ALA A 57 -3.52 -4.05 -1.93
N PHE A 58 -3.48 -2.97 -2.72
CA PHE A 58 -2.42 -2.70 -3.69
C PHE A 58 -1.54 -1.51 -3.32
N ALA A 59 -2.13 -0.44 -2.77
CA ALA A 59 -1.41 0.80 -2.52
C ALA A 59 -0.24 0.59 -1.57
N GLY A 60 0.90 1.20 -1.88
CA GLY A 60 2.05 1.28 -0.99
C GLY A 60 1.91 2.41 0.01
N TRP A 61 2.28 2.17 1.27
CA TRP A 61 2.28 3.21 2.29
C TRP A 61 3.52 4.08 2.17
N ASN A 62 3.37 5.24 1.53
CA ASN A 62 4.46 6.18 1.26
C ASN A 62 5.20 6.67 2.53
N GLU A 63 4.62 6.55 3.72
CA GLU A 63 5.33 6.88 4.97
C GLU A 63 6.40 5.85 5.38
N LEU A 64 6.40 4.67 4.77
CA LEU A 64 7.44 3.66 5.00
C LEU A 64 8.71 3.97 4.19
N VAL A 65 8.52 4.33 2.92
CA VAL A 65 9.60 4.54 1.95
C VAL A 65 9.15 5.59 0.93
N LYS A 66 10.00 6.61 0.73
CA LYS A 66 9.83 7.65 -0.30
C LYS A 66 11.06 7.65 -1.19
N GLY A 67 10.90 7.28 -2.46
CA GLY A 67 11.95 7.38 -3.47
C GLY A 67 12.14 8.83 -3.92
N GLU A 68 13.39 9.23 -4.18
CA GLU A 68 13.71 10.58 -4.68
C GLU A 68 13.25 10.81 -6.12
N LYS A 69 13.06 9.72 -6.88
CA LYS A 69 12.62 9.75 -8.27
C LYS A 69 11.22 9.17 -8.39
N LEU A 70 10.44 9.69 -9.32
CA LEU A 70 9.19 9.10 -9.75
C LEU A 70 9.48 8.17 -10.92
N ASN A 71 9.49 6.86 -10.67
CA ASN A 71 9.60 5.88 -11.73
C ASN A 71 8.21 5.55 -12.24
N ASP A 72 8.09 5.34 -13.54
CA ASP A 72 6.82 4.98 -14.14
C ASP A 72 6.33 3.63 -13.58
N ILE A 73 5.03 3.56 -13.31
CA ILE A 73 4.33 2.34 -12.89
C ILE A 73 3.39 1.98 -14.03
N GLN A 74 3.67 0.87 -14.70
CA GLN A 74 3.00 0.51 -15.94
C GLN A 74 1.90 -0.50 -15.67
N ASN A 75 0.74 -0.30 -16.30
CA ASN A 75 -0.42 -1.19 -16.19
C ASN A 75 -1.01 -1.27 -14.77
N GLU A 76 -0.92 -0.18 -14.01
CA GLU A 76 -1.46 -0.09 -12.65
C GLU A 76 -2.80 0.68 -12.59
N GLU A 77 -3.33 1.13 -13.74
CA GLU A 77 -4.59 1.89 -13.81
C GLU A 77 -5.78 1.11 -13.24
N TYR A 78 -5.74 -0.23 -13.30
CA TYR A 78 -6.85 -1.10 -12.87
C TYR A 78 -7.17 -1.01 -11.37
N TRP A 79 -6.23 -0.56 -10.52
CA TRP A 79 -6.49 -0.32 -9.09
C TRP A 79 -6.23 1.13 -8.70
N LEU A 80 -5.33 1.83 -9.40
CA LEU A 80 -4.93 3.19 -9.05
C LEU A 80 -6.05 4.21 -9.28
N ASP A 81 -6.84 4.03 -10.34
CA ASP A 81 -8.03 4.86 -10.60
C ASP A 81 -9.02 4.77 -9.43
N ASP A 82 -9.32 3.55 -9.00
CA ASP A 82 -10.26 3.29 -7.91
C ASP A 82 -9.69 3.75 -6.56
N TRP A 83 -8.40 3.56 -6.32
CA TRP A 83 -7.72 4.08 -5.14
C TRP A 83 -7.80 5.61 -5.06
N ALA A 84 -7.49 6.30 -6.16
CA ALA A 84 -7.54 7.76 -6.21
C ALA A 84 -8.96 8.29 -5.97
N LEU A 85 -9.96 7.73 -6.66
CA LEU A 85 -11.36 8.10 -6.45
C LEU A 85 -11.82 7.82 -5.02
N PHE A 86 -11.54 6.63 -4.49
CA PHE A 86 -11.91 6.24 -3.14
C PHE A 86 -11.35 7.22 -2.11
N ARG A 87 -10.05 7.54 -2.22
CA ARG A 87 -9.37 8.49 -1.33
C ARG A 87 -9.98 9.88 -1.37
N THR A 88 -10.23 10.40 -2.57
CA THR A 88 -10.82 11.74 -2.74
C THR A 88 -12.24 11.79 -2.19
N ILE A 89 -13.09 10.82 -2.52
CA ILE A 89 -14.48 10.76 -2.03
C ILE A 89 -14.49 10.59 -0.50
N LYS A 90 -13.69 9.67 0.02
CA LYS A 90 -13.55 9.42 1.45
C LYS A 90 -13.15 10.68 2.22
N SER A 91 -12.12 11.39 1.75
CA SER A 91 -11.66 12.63 2.36
C SER A 91 -12.72 13.74 2.31
N TYR A 92 -13.49 13.83 1.22
CA TYR A 92 -14.56 14.81 1.10
C TYR A 92 -15.71 14.54 2.08
N HIS A 93 -15.98 13.26 2.35
CA HIS A 93 -17.01 12.81 3.28
C HIS A 93 -16.47 12.56 4.70
N GLU A 94 -15.46 13.32 5.16
CA GLU A 94 -14.94 13.27 6.53
C GLU A 94 -14.52 11.85 6.99
N ASP A 95 -13.90 11.09 6.07
CA ASP A 95 -13.43 9.72 6.29
C ASP A 95 -14.52 8.70 6.63
N LEU A 96 -15.79 9.01 6.32
CA LEU A 96 -16.88 8.04 6.41
C LEU A 96 -16.61 6.81 5.52
N PRO A 97 -17.05 5.61 5.93
CA PRO A 97 -16.90 4.41 5.12
C PRO A 97 -17.76 4.49 3.87
N TRP A 98 -17.35 3.78 2.81
CA TRP A 98 -18.03 3.88 1.50
C TRP A 98 -19.52 3.52 1.55
N THR A 99 -19.94 2.66 2.48
CA THR A 99 -21.35 2.30 2.69
C THR A 99 -22.23 3.45 3.20
N GLN A 100 -21.62 4.53 3.70
CA GLN A 100 -22.33 5.70 4.21
C GLN A 100 -22.29 6.89 3.23
N TRP A 101 -21.69 6.72 2.05
CA TRP A 101 -21.69 7.74 1.01
C TRP A 101 -23.08 7.86 0.34
N PRO A 102 -23.36 8.96 -0.37
CA PRO A 102 -24.53 9.06 -1.23
C PRO A 102 -24.66 7.84 -2.16
N PRO A 103 -25.88 7.32 -2.42
CA PRO A 103 -26.09 6.09 -3.19
C PRO A 103 -25.37 6.08 -4.54
N GLU A 104 -25.34 7.21 -5.24
CA GLU A 104 -24.68 7.36 -6.53
C GLU A 104 -23.15 7.16 -6.47
N LEU A 105 -22.50 7.45 -5.33
CA LEU A 105 -21.07 7.21 -5.13
C LEU A 105 -20.81 5.82 -4.55
N ARG A 106 -21.64 5.41 -3.58
CA ARG A 106 -21.62 4.08 -2.99
C ARG A 106 -21.77 2.98 -4.04
N ASP A 107 -22.73 3.16 -4.94
CA ASP A 107 -23.09 2.20 -5.99
C ASP A 107 -22.39 2.51 -7.32
N ARG A 108 -21.43 3.45 -7.31
CA ARG A 108 -20.51 3.74 -8.42
C ARG A 108 -21.22 4.10 -9.72
N ASP A 109 -22.24 4.95 -9.65
CA ASP A 109 -22.89 5.49 -10.83
C ASP A 109 -21.85 6.16 -11.76
N PRO A 110 -21.76 5.76 -13.03
CA PRO A 110 -20.72 6.29 -13.93
C PRO A 110 -20.77 7.80 -14.14
N SER A 111 -21.97 8.41 -14.09
CA SER A 111 -22.12 9.86 -14.23
C SER A 111 -21.60 10.57 -13.00
N ALA A 112 -21.99 10.10 -11.81
CA ALA A 112 -21.51 10.65 -10.55
C ALA A 112 -19.98 10.50 -10.45
N LEU A 113 -19.42 9.31 -10.68
CA LEU A 113 -17.97 9.10 -10.65
C LEU A 113 -17.22 9.92 -11.70
N GLY A 114 -17.84 10.20 -12.85
CA GLY A 114 -17.28 11.11 -13.85
C GLY A 114 -16.97 12.50 -13.29
N GLU A 115 -17.87 13.07 -12.49
CA GLU A 115 -17.65 14.37 -11.83
C GLU A 115 -16.55 14.32 -10.75
N TRP A 116 -16.33 13.15 -10.17
CA TRP A 116 -15.29 12.95 -9.17
C TRP A 116 -13.93 12.67 -9.76
N ARG A 117 -13.84 12.18 -11.01
CA ARG A 117 -12.54 12.01 -11.70
C ARG A 117 -11.80 13.33 -11.88
N ASP A 118 -12.51 14.41 -12.14
CA ASP A 118 -11.92 15.76 -12.27
C ASP A 118 -11.47 16.33 -10.91
N LYS A 119 -12.13 15.91 -9.82
CA LYS A 119 -11.78 16.29 -8.43
C LYS A 119 -10.68 15.40 -7.86
N ALA A 120 -10.62 14.15 -8.32
CA ALA A 120 -9.62 13.20 -7.91
C ALA A 120 -8.28 13.68 -8.44
N GLU A 121 -7.35 13.92 -7.52
CA GLU A 121 -5.98 14.25 -7.89
C GLU A 121 -5.26 12.96 -8.32
N TYR A 122 -5.71 12.33 -9.42
CA TYR A 122 -5.16 11.06 -9.91
C TYR A 122 -3.65 11.15 -10.09
N ASP A 123 -3.17 12.22 -10.73
CA ASP A 123 -1.73 12.45 -10.91
C ASP A 123 -1.00 12.61 -9.57
N TYR A 124 -1.65 13.16 -8.54
CA TYR A 124 -1.06 13.27 -7.21
C TYR A 124 -0.92 11.89 -6.55
N GLU A 125 -1.98 11.08 -6.53
CA GLU A 125 -1.93 9.72 -5.98
C GLU A 125 -0.99 8.82 -6.80
N LYS A 126 -0.98 8.97 -8.13
CA LYS A 126 -0.01 8.31 -9.01
C LYS A 126 1.43 8.68 -8.63
N ASN A 127 1.73 9.96 -8.45
CA ASN A 127 3.06 10.40 -8.03
C ASN A 127 3.47 9.82 -6.66
N ILE A 128 2.52 9.71 -5.71
CA ILE A 128 2.76 9.05 -4.42
C ILE A 128 3.16 7.58 -4.63
N GLN A 129 2.38 6.83 -5.41
CA GLN A 129 2.64 5.41 -5.67
C GLN A 129 3.92 5.18 -6.47
N GLN A 130 4.24 6.08 -7.42
CA GLN A 130 5.51 6.07 -8.14
C GLN A 130 6.70 6.34 -7.20
N SER A 131 6.59 7.29 -6.27
CA SER A 131 7.65 7.55 -5.28
C SER A 131 7.87 6.35 -4.35
N PHE A 132 6.78 5.75 -3.85
CA PHE A 132 6.85 4.53 -3.05
C PHE A 132 7.53 3.40 -3.81
N ASN A 133 7.05 3.10 -5.03
CA ASN A 133 7.57 2.00 -5.85
C ASN A 133 9.06 2.19 -6.18
N SER A 134 9.48 3.41 -6.53
CA SER A 134 10.90 3.72 -6.75
C SER A 134 11.77 3.39 -5.54
N GLY A 135 11.38 3.86 -4.35
CA GLY A 135 12.15 3.59 -3.15
C GLY A 135 12.08 2.11 -2.76
N TRP A 136 10.95 1.44 -3.01
CA TRP A 136 10.79 0.01 -2.74
C TRP A 136 11.69 -0.85 -3.62
N ILE A 137 11.78 -0.54 -4.92
CA ILE A 137 12.73 -1.16 -5.86
C ILE A 137 14.17 -0.99 -5.38
N GLU A 138 14.56 0.23 -4.98
CA GLU A 138 15.91 0.51 -4.47
C GLU A 138 16.25 -0.34 -3.22
N ILE A 139 15.28 -0.55 -2.33
CA ILE A 139 15.44 -1.42 -1.16
C ILE A 139 15.55 -2.89 -1.56
N HIS A 140 14.73 -3.35 -2.51
CA HIS A 140 14.78 -4.72 -3.02
C HIS A 140 16.13 -5.04 -3.70
N GLU A 141 16.62 -4.12 -4.53
CA GLU A 141 17.92 -4.25 -5.19
C GLU A 141 19.05 -4.31 -4.16
N TYR A 142 19.04 -3.41 -3.18
CA TYR A 142 20.06 -3.40 -2.12
C TYR A 142 20.02 -4.65 -1.24
N ALA A 143 18.82 -5.17 -0.92
CA ALA A 143 18.67 -6.42 -0.18
C ALA A 143 19.26 -7.61 -0.96
N LYS A 144 18.98 -7.69 -2.27
CA LYS A 144 19.50 -8.70 -3.18
C LYS A 144 21.03 -8.67 -3.26
N GLU A 145 21.64 -7.49 -3.41
CA GLU A 145 23.09 -7.31 -3.42
C GLU A 145 23.76 -7.76 -2.11
N ASN A 146 23.02 -7.69 -0.99
CA ASN A 146 23.50 -8.08 0.34
C ASN A 146 23.10 -9.51 0.75
N ASN A 147 22.56 -10.32 -0.17
CA ASN A 147 22.08 -11.69 0.08
C ASN A 147 21.01 -11.78 1.19
N VAL A 148 20.12 -10.78 1.28
CA VAL A 148 18.98 -10.76 2.20
C VAL A 148 17.69 -10.87 1.40
N SER A 149 16.92 -11.93 1.63
CA SER A 149 15.58 -12.09 1.06
C SER A 149 14.56 -11.29 1.88
N LEU A 150 13.78 -10.46 1.20
CA LEU A 150 12.62 -9.78 1.81
C LEU A 150 11.39 -10.68 1.72
N ILE A 151 10.72 -10.91 2.83
CA ILE A 151 9.53 -11.74 2.94
C ILE A 151 8.38 -10.81 3.34
N GLY A 152 7.45 -10.61 2.41
CA GLY A 152 6.22 -9.87 2.66
C GLY A 152 5.19 -10.70 3.40
N ASP A 153 4.07 -10.06 3.70
CA ASP A 153 2.89 -10.66 4.30
C ASP A 153 1.65 -10.17 3.54
N LEU A 154 0.76 -11.09 3.21
CA LEU A 154 -0.45 -10.83 2.43
C LEU A 154 -1.67 -11.27 3.26
N PRO A 155 -2.48 -10.32 3.74
CA PRO A 155 -3.72 -10.65 4.43
C PRO A 155 -4.65 -11.47 3.51
N ILE A 156 -5.28 -12.51 4.05
CA ILE A 156 -6.23 -13.32 3.28
C ILE A 156 -7.55 -12.58 3.00
N PHE A 157 -7.92 -11.65 3.87
CA PHE A 157 -9.12 -10.81 3.72
C PHE A 157 -8.73 -9.35 3.56
N ILE A 158 -9.55 -8.63 2.79
CA ILE A 158 -9.44 -7.18 2.61
C ILE A 158 -10.39 -6.48 3.57
N ALA A 159 -10.02 -5.28 4.03
CA ALA A 159 -10.90 -4.49 4.88
C ALA A 159 -12.19 -4.15 4.14
N HIS A 160 -13.33 -4.23 4.84
CA HIS A 160 -14.62 -3.93 4.24
C HIS A 160 -14.69 -2.49 3.72
N ASP A 161 -14.14 -1.54 4.47
CA ASP A 161 -14.00 -0.14 4.03
C ASP A 161 -12.68 0.07 3.28
N SER A 162 -12.65 -0.39 2.03
CA SER A 162 -11.50 -0.29 1.13
C SER A 162 -11.92 0.07 -0.29
N ALA A 163 -10.97 0.60 -1.07
CA ALA A 163 -11.15 0.81 -2.49
C ALA A 163 -11.47 -0.50 -3.22
N ASP A 164 -10.88 -1.62 -2.79
CA ASP A 164 -11.05 -2.92 -3.45
C ASP A 164 -12.47 -3.46 -3.27
N VAL A 165 -13.01 -3.44 -2.04
CA VAL A 165 -14.39 -3.90 -1.77
C VAL A 165 -15.41 -2.97 -2.41
N TRP A 166 -15.17 -1.66 -2.37
CA TRP A 166 -16.03 -0.68 -3.01
C TRP A 166 -16.08 -0.85 -4.54
N ALA A 167 -14.92 -1.04 -5.18
CA ALA A 167 -14.82 -1.14 -6.63
C ALA A 167 -15.25 -2.50 -7.19
N HIS A 168 -15.04 -3.59 -6.43
CA HIS A 168 -15.25 -4.97 -6.88
C HIS A 168 -16.19 -5.74 -5.97
N ARG A 169 -17.37 -5.17 -5.69
CA ARG A 169 -18.40 -5.76 -4.82
C ARG A 169 -18.79 -7.19 -5.21
N GLU A 170 -18.70 -7.53 -6.51
CA GLU A 170 -18.97 -8.87 -7.05
C GLU A 170 -18.04 -9.98 -6.55
N LEU A 171 -16.88 -9.62 -5.98
CA LEU A 171 -15.93 -10.57 -5.40
C LEU A 171 -16.24 -10.93 -3.94
N PHE A 172 -17.21 -10.25 -3.31
CA PHE A 172 -17.49 -10.37 -1.89
C PHE A 172 -18.95 -10.76 -1.64
N GLN A 173 -19.20 -11.38 -0.48
CA GLN A 173 -20.56 -11.64 0.01
C GLN A 173 -21.03 -10.42 0.80
N LEU A 174 -21.80 -9.55 0.13
CA LEU A 174 -22.36 -8.32 0.70
C LEU A 174 -23.89 -8.40 0.65
N ASP A 175 -24.55 -7.75 1.61
CA ASP A 175 -26.01 -7.58 1.58
C ASP A 175 -26.39 -6.44 0.60
N ASP A 176 -27.63 -6.48 0.07
CA ASP A 176 -28.15 -5.54 -0.94
C ASP A 176 -28.46 -4.11 -0.40
N THR A 177 -28.00 -3.75 0.79
CA THR A 177 -28.42 -2.51 1.48
C THR A 177 -27.65 -1.27 1.07
#